data_AF-A0AAV2IAF1-F1
#
_entry.id   AF-A0AAV2IAF1-F1
#
_cell.length_a   1.000
_cell.length_b   1.000
_cell.length_c   1.000
_cell.angle_alpha   90.00
_cell.angle_beta   90.00
_cell.angle_gamma   90.00
#
_symmetry.space_group_name_H-M   'P 1'
#
loop_
_entity.id
_entity.type
_entity.pdbx_description
1 polymer ?
#
loop_
_entity_poly.entity_id
_entity_poly.type
_entity_poly.pdbx_seq_one_letter_code
_entity_poly.pdbx_strand_id
1 'polypeptide(L)'
;MESSKDIDLLLIGKTGNGKSALGNTILRRNLFISKNSQTSVTKDVKGEVSEVNNRVIKVVDGPGVGDTCLDREGAVNLVLNAMQLAILANPRGYHAFLLVTKFGGRFTEEDKETIQILKRIFGEHFVKNYCILVLTCGDNFYSDENNTSTFEEWCNEQIGVFKELLEECNHRVVLFDNRTKEEDKKEKQLSKLIEMVDNLRWRDLRYTDENFQKAREAREKLMVEAKKPMVREETMNETSLIIQKLQWIQENVDHKERLSHLDGLQKRATTLYDKIHVEDKGTGALHDILHTVNSIQVTITNEIEISQRVIEEKEKMRKVEEERTQTFMAELARQRKEYEQRLKQDKIEGERRSRLLEEYEKKLRVLTEKNDKDREDREKAFQKPFEEESRLQRKQLEDIETQYKAAKQANDEGFFSSFAKKITLPFRKLFGIED
;
A
#
# COMPACT_ATOMS: atom_id res chain seq x y z
N MET A 1 -70.63 -9.22 8.75
CA MET A 1 -70.26 -8.39 7.58
C MET A 1 -70.20 -9.34 6.40
N GLU A 2 -71.14 -9.26 5.46
CA GLU A 2 -71.03 -10.05 4.22
C GLU A 2 -69.70 -9.71 3.56
N SER A 3 -68.88 -10.72 3.32
CA SER A 3 -67.69 -10.61 2.48
C SER A 3 -68.12 -10.00 1.14
N SER A 4 -67.69 -8.77 0.86
CA SER A 4 -68.07 -8.12 -0.38
C SER A 4 -67.56 -8.99 -1.54
N LYS A 5 -68.43 -9.28 -2.50
CA LYS A 5 -68.07 -10.06 -3.68
C LYS A 5 -66.98 -9.35 -4.48
N ASP A 6 -66.73 -8.06 -4.28
CA ASP A 6 -65.86 -7.24 -5.12
C ASP A 6 -64.46 -7.83 -5.32
N ILE A 7 -63.91 -7.64 -6.52
CA ILE A 7 -62.57 -8.10 -6.90
C ILE A 7 -61.68 -6.90 -7.16
N ASP A 8 -60.44 -7.00 -6.69
CA ASP A 8 -59.34 -6.07 -6.99
C ASP A 8 -58.23 -6.88 -7.65
N LEU A 9 -57.88 -6.50 -8.89
CA LEU A 9 -56.87 -7.15 -9.72
C LEU A 9 -55.72 -6.20 -10.03
N LEU A 10 -54.50 -6.73 -10.07
CA LEU A 10 -53.32 -6.01 -10.57
C LEU A 10 -52.78 -6.72 -11.81
N LEU A 11 -52.69 -6.02 -12.94
CA LEU A 11 -52.12 -6.54 -14.18
C LEU A 11 -50.61 -6.33 -14.19
N ILE A 12 -49.85 -7.40 -14.37
CA ILE A 12 -48.38 -7.38 -14.45
C ILE A 12 -47.90 -8.18 -15.65
N GLY A 13 -46.65 -7.95 -16.08
CA GLY A 13 -46.03 -8.66 -17.20
C GLY A 13 -45.42 -7.71 -18.21
N LYS A 14 -44.86 -8.30 -19.29
CA LYS A 14 -44.03 -7.57 -20.24
C LYS A 14 -44.76 -6.45 -20.98
N THR A 15 -44.03 -5.41 -21.36
CA THR A 15 -44.56 -4.33 -22.21
C THR A 15 -45.06 -4.90 -23.54
N GLY A 16 -46.24 -4.46 -23.97
CA GLY A 16 -46.84 -4.92 -25.21
C GLY A 16 -47.63 -6.23 -25.10
N ASN A 17 -47.64 -6.94 -23.97
CA ASN A 17 -48.42 -8.18 -23.78
C ASN A 17 -49.94 -7.96 -23.65
N GLY A 18 -50.45 -6.75 -23.90
CA GLY A 18 -51.89 -6.50 -23.93
C GLY A 18 -52.56 -6.31 -22.57
N LYS A 19 -51.82 -5.93 -21.51
CA LYS A 19 -52.38 -5.63 -20.17
C LYS A 19 -53.54 -4.64 -20.23
N SER A 20 -53.34 -3.46 -20.83
CA SER A 20 -54.39 -2.44 -20.93
C SER A 20 -55.62 -2.91 -21.72
N ALA A 21 -55.42 -3.69 -22.81
CA ALA A 21 -56.51 -4.28 -23.58
C ALA A 21 -57.29 -5.31 -22.75
N LEU A 22 -56.59 -6.18 -22.02
CA LEU A 22 -57.19 -7.14 -21.09
C LEU A 22 -58.00 -6.42 -20.00
N GLY A 23 -57.48 -5.34 -19.42
CA GLY A 23 -58.20 -4.53 -18.45
C GLY A 23 -59.52 -3.99 -18.99
N ASN A 24 -59.54 -3.53 -20.24
CA ASN A 24 -60.77 -3.07 -20.90
C ASN A 24 -61.77 -4.22 -21.11
N THR A 25 -61.28 -5.40 -21.52
CA THR A 25 -62.12 -6.61 -21.68
C THR A 25 -62.76 -7.02 -20.36
N ILE A 26 -61.98 -7.05 -19.27
CA ILE A 26 -62.47 -7.42 -17.92
C ILE A 26 -63.51 -6.42 -17.43
N LEU A 27 -63.28 -5.11 -17.61
CA LEU A 27 -64.18 -4.05 -17.16
C LEU A 27 -65.39 -3.82 -18.08
N ARG A 28 -65.44 -4.50 -19.24
CA ARG A 28 -66.43 -4.30 -20.33
C ARG A 28 -66.53 -2.85 -20.82
N ARG A 29 -65.45 -2.08 -20.69
CA ARG A 29 -65.39 -0.64 -21.02
C ARG A 29 -63.98 -0.28 -21.50
N ASN A 30 -63.89 0.65 -22.44
CA ASN A 30 -62.60 1.17 -22.93
C ASN A 30 -62.09 2.30 -22.03
N LEU A 31 -61.51 1.95 -20.88
CA LEU A 31 -61.03 2.91 -19.86
C LEU A 31 -59.51 3.10 -19.92
N PHE A 32 -58.77 2.04 -20.23
CA PHE A 32 -57.33 2.10 -20.45
C PHE A 32 -57.01 2.41 -21.91
N ILE A 33 -56.02 3.28 -22.13
CA ILE A 33 -55.53 3.61 -23.46
C ILE A 33 -54.64 2.46 -23.96
N SER A 34 -55.18 1.62 -24.84
CA SER A 34 -54.44 0.54 -25.52
C SER A 34 -53.97 1.02 -26.89
N LYS A 35 -52.71 1.48 -26.99
CA LYS A 35 -52.07 1.83 -28.28
C LYS A 35 -50.97 0.82 -28.61
N ASN A 36 -50.89 0.41 -29.89
CA ASN A 36 -49.78 -0.40 -30.43
C ASN A 36 -48.51 0.46 -30.65
N SER A 37 -48.07 1.24 -29.66
CA SER A 37 -46.82 2.02 -29.80
C SER A 37 -45.62 1.20 -29.33
N GLN A 38 -44.55 1.16 -30.12
CA GLN A 38 -43.25 0.61 -29.70
C GLN A 38 -42.59 1.45 -28.59
N THR A 39 -43.08 2.68 -28.38
CA THR A 39 -42.56 3.66 -27.42
C THR A 39 -43.57 3.93 -26.31
N SER A 40 -43.76 2.98 -25.39
CA SER A 40 -44.36 3.33 -24.10
C SER A 40 -44.01 2.31 -23.03
N VAL A 41 -43.09 2.70 -22.15
CA VAL A 41 -43.20 2.30 -20.75
C VAL A 41 -44.47 3.00 -20.26
N THR A 42 -45.51 2.27 -19.88
CA THR A 42 -46.61 2.85 -19.10
C THR A 42 -45.97 3.38 -17.81
N LYS A 43 -45.67 4.68 -17.78
CA LYS A 43 -45.01 5.33 -16.63
C LYS A 43 -45.96 5.49 -15.44
N ASP A 44 -47.26 5.47 -15.71
CA ASP A 44 -48.30 5.73 -14.72
C ASP A 44 -49.12 4.47 -14.45
N VAL A 45 -49.19 4.08 -13.18
CA VAL A 45 -50.15 3.09 -12.69
C VAL A 45 -51.55 3.70 -12.76
N LYS A 46 -52.51 3.00 -13.37
CA LYS A 46 -53.90 3.46 -13.47
C LYS A 46 -54.85 2.40 -12.95
N GLY A 47 -55.78 2.82 -12.10
CA GLY A 47 -56.82 1.96 -11.54
C GLY A 47 -58.19 2.39 -12.01
N GLU A 48 -58.97 1.46 -12.51
CA GLU A 48 -60.33 1.69 -13.01
C GLU A 48 -61.30 0.68 -12.40
N VAL A 49 -62.57 1.05 -12.30
CA VAL A 49 -63.61 0.25 -11.64
C VAL A 49 -64.84 0.15 -12.53
N SER A 50 -65.44 -1.03 -12.59
CA SER A 50 -66.70 -1.28 -13.29
C SER A 50 -67.52 -2.32 -12.55
N GLU A 51 -68.84 -2.20 -12.61
CA GLU A 51 -69.75 -3.25 -12.16
C GLU A 51 -70.02 -4.20 -13.31
N VAL A 52 -69.68 -5.48 -13.13
CA VAL A 52 -69.87 -6.54 -14.13
C VAL A 52 -70.51 -7.73 -13.45
N ASN A 53 -71.61 -8.25 -14.01
CA ASN A 53 -72.36 -9.38 -13.45
C ASN A 53 -72.70 -9.21 -11.96
N ASN A 54 -73.18 -8.01 -11.58
CA ASN A 54 -73.53 -7.60 -10.21
C ASN A 54 -72.35 -7.70 -9.22
N ARG A 55 -71.13 -7.49 -9.71
CA ARG A 55 -69.88 -7.54 -8.94
C ARG A 55 -69.03 -6.33 -9.29
N VAL A 56 -68.55 -5.61 -8.28
CA VAL A 56 -67.62 -4.50 -8.53
C VAL A 56 -66.23 -5.08 -8.77
N ILE A 57 -65.66 -4.79 -9.94
CA ILE A 57 -64.31 -5.21 -10.32
C ILE A 57 -63.45 -3.96 -10.47
N LYS A 58 -62.40 -3.87 -9.65
CA LYS A 58 -61.31 -2.92 -9.78
C LYS A 58 -60.15 -3.59 -10.50
N VAL A 59 -59.66 -2.97 -11.56
CA VAL A 59 -58.46 -3.41 -12.27
C VAL A 59 -57.43 -2.29 -12.20
N VAL A 60 -56.21 -2.65 -11.81
CA VAL A 60 -55.07 -1.74 -11.85
C VAL A 60 -54.12 -2.21 -12.95
N ASP A 61 -53.88 -1.36 -13.94
CA ASP A 61 -52.90 -1.58 -15.00
C ASP A 61 -51.51 -1.20 -14.48
N GLY A 62 -50.66 -2.21 -14.27
CA GLY A 62 -49.30 -2.04 -13.79
C GLY A 62 -48.31 -1.69 -14.91
N PRO A 63 -47.14 -1.12 -14.56
CA PRO A 63 -46.10 -0.85 -15.54
C PRO A 63 -45.66 -2.16 -16.22
N GLY A 64 -45.27 -2.08 -17.49
CA GLY A 64 -44.62 -3.20 -18.14
C GLY A 64 -43.18 -3.37 -17.67
N VAL A 65 -42.79 -4.61 -17.39
CA VAL A 65 -41.37 -4.98 -17.21
C VAL A 65 -40.80 -5.26 -18.60
N GLY A 66 -39.86 -4.46 -19.08
CA GLY A 66 -39.28 -4.61 -20.43
C GLY A 66 -37.93 -5.32 -20.41
N ASP A 67 -37.48 -5.81 -21.56
CA ASP A 67 -36.19 -6.51 -21.72
C ASP A 67 -34.99 -5.62 -21.38
N THR A 68 -35.10 -4.32 -21.67
CA THR A 68 -34.07 -3.32 -21.34
C THR A 68 -34.12 -2.84 -19.88
N CYS A 69 -35.08 -3.29 -19.08
CA CYS A 69 -35.15 -2.92 -17.67
C CYS A 69 -34.06 -3.59 -16.82
N LEU A 70 -33.45 -4.67 -17.34
CA LEU A 70 -32.50 -5.53 -16.64
C LEU A 70 -31.11 -4.89 -16.50
N ASP A 71 -30.71 -4.06 -17.46
CA ASP A 71 -29.32 -3.59 -17.59
C ASP A 71 -29.08 -2.20 -17.01
N ARG A 72 -30.12 -1.53 -16.50
CA ARG A 72 -30.03 -0.13 -16.07
C ARG A 72 -30.72 0.10 -14.74
N GLU A 73 -29.96 0.62 -13.78
CA GLU A 73 -30.46 1.11 -12.48
C GLU A 73 -31.73 1.96 -12.62
N GLY A 74 -31.76 2.90 -13.56
CA GLY A 74 -32.90 3.79 -13.76
C GLY A 74 -34.19 3.06 -14.13
N ALA A 75 -34.10 1.94 -14.84
CA ALA A 75 -35.26 1.17 -15.25
C ALA A 75 -35.79 0.27 -14.12
N VAL A 76 -34.90 -0.39 -13.37
CA VAL A 76 -35.26 -1.15 -12.15
C VAL A 76 -35.94 -0.23 -11.13
N ASN A 77 -35.37 0.96 -10.89
CA ASN A 77 -35.97 2.00 -10.04
C ASN A 77 -37.39 2.37 -10.47
N LEU A 78 -37.58 2.63 -11.77
CA LEU A 78 -38.88 3.05 -12.28
C LEU A 78 -39.94 1.96 -12.09
N VAL A 79 -39.60 0.71 -12.40
CA VAL A 79 -40.51 -0.43 -12.20
C VAL A 79 -40.83 -0.59 -10.72
N LEU A 80 -39.83 -0.59 -9.84
CA LEU A 80 -40.03 -0.72 -8.40
C LEU A 80 -40.92 0.37 -7.81
N ASN A 81 -40.66 1.64 -8.16
CA ASN A 81 -41.44 2.78 -7.69
C ASN A 81 -42.90 2.69 -8.17
N ALA A 82 -43.10 2.35 -9.44
CA ALA A 82 -44.45 2.18 -9.99
C ALA A 82 -45.18 1.00 -9.32
N MET A 83 -44.52 -0.16 -9.10
CA MET A 83 -45.13 -1.27 -8.39
C MET A 83 -45.47 -0.91 -6.93
N GLN A 84 -44.59 -0.17 -6.24
CA GLN A 84 -44.86 0.33 -4.89
C GLN A 84 -46.08 1.25 -4.87
N LEU A 85 -46.19 2.17 -5.83
CA LEU A 85 -47.37 3.04 -5.97
C LEU A 85 -48.64 2.22 -6.20
N ALA A 86 -48.59 1.15 -7.00
CA ALA A 86 -49.73 0.26 -7.19
C ALA A 86 -50.18 -0.39 -5.88
N ILE A 87 -49.25 -0.95 -5.10
CA ILE A 87 -49.56 -1.53 -3.79
C ILE A 87 -50.18 -0.50 -2.84
N LEU A 88 -49.59 0.70 -2.74
CA LEU A 88 -50.08 1.77 -1.86
C LEU A 88 -51.46 2.32 -2.31
N ALA A 89 -51.73 2.36 -3.61
CA ALA A 89 -53.02 2.78 -4.16
C ALA A 89 -54.16 1.79 -3.88
N ASN A 90 -53.86 0.61 -3.33
CA ASN A 90 -54.87 -0.35 -2.91
C ASN A 90 -54.60 -0.91 -1.51
N PRO A 91 -54.85 -0.14 -0.42
CA PRO A 91 -54.54 -0.55 0.95
C PRO A 91 -55.24 -1.85 1.40
N ARG A 92 -56.39 -2.18 0.80
CA ARG A 92 -57.10 -3.44 1.05
C ARG A 92 -56.37 -4.66 0.48
N GLY A 93 -55.41 -4.45 -0.42
CA GLY A 93 -54.70 -5.50 -1.13
C GLY A 93 -55.45 -6.06 -2.33
N TYR A 94 -54.73 -6.83 -3.15
CA TYR A 94 -55.22 -7.44 -4.38
C TYR A 94 -55.64 -8.89 -4.17
N HIS A 95 -56.74 -9.32 -4.79
CA HIS A 95 -57.15 -10.72 -4.73
C HIS A 95 -56.32 -11.60 -5.66
N ALA A 96 -55.92 -11.05 -6.81
CA ALA A 96 -55.07 -11.74 -7.75
C ALA A 96 -54.20 -10.76 -8.54
N PHE A 97 -53.02 -11.26 -8.90
CA PHE A 97 -52.16 -10.67 -9.92
C PHE A 97 -52.42 -11.42 -11.21
N LEU A 98 -52.69 -10.69 -12.29
CA LEU A 98 -52.81 -11.27 -13.61
C LEU A 98 -51.47 -11.13 -14.30
N LEU A 99 -50.74 -12.25 -14.42
CA LEU A 99 -49.48 -12.31 -15.14
C LEU A 99 -49.77 -12.46 -16.63
N VAL A 100 -49.67 -11.36 -17.37
CA VAL A 100 -50.12 -11.27 -18.75
C VAL A 100 -48.98 -11.61 -19.72
N THR A 101 -49.21 -12.65 -20.51
CA THR A 101 -48.35 -13.07 -21.62
C THR A 101 -49.13 -13.14 -22.93
N LYS A 102 -48.43 -13.24 -24.06
CA LYS A 102 -49.03 -13.37 -25.39
C LYS A 102 -49.00 -14.83 -25.84
N PHE A 103 -50.13 -15.31 -26.32
CA PHE A 103 -50.19 -16.57 -27.05
C PHE A 103 -49.50 -16.43 -28.42
N GLY A 104 -48.86 -17.51 -28.88
CA GLY A 104 -48.15 -17.58 -30.16
C GLY A 104 -46.69 -17.08 -30.11
N GLY A 105 -46.21 -16.60 -28.97
CA GLY A 105 -44.81 -16.33 -28.71
C GLY A 105 -44.11 -17.51 -28.04
N ARG A 106 -42.80 -17.66 -28.26
CA ARG A 106 -41.98 -18.57 -27.43
C ARG A 106 -41.74 -17.92 -26.07
N PHE A 107 -41.89 -18.71 -25.01
CA PHE A 107 -41.45 -18.30 -23.68
C PHE A 107 -39.93 -18.47 -23.60
N THR A 108 -39.20 -17.37 -23.46
CA THR A 108 -37.73 -17.35 -23.52
C THR A 108 -37.11 -17.31 -22.12
N GLU A 109 -35.78 -17.42 -22.07
CA GLU A 109 -35.04 -17.21 -20.81
C GLU A 109 -35.23 -15.78 -20.27
N GLU A 110 -35.39 -14.78 -21.15
CA GLU A 110 -35.71 -13.40 -20.75
C GLU A 110 -37.05 -13.30 -20.00
N ASP A 111 -38.05 -14.10 -20.42
CA ASP A 111 -39.32 -14.17 -19.70
C ASP A 111 -39.15 -14.82 -18.31
N LYS A 112 -38.23 -15.79 -18.18
CA LYS A 112 -37.84 -16.38 -16.89
C LYS A 112 -37.23 -15.33 -15.97
N GLU A 113 -36.25 -14.57 -16.47
CA GLU A 113 -35.58 -13.50 -15.72
C GLU A 113 -36.58 -12.42 -15.26
N THR A 114 -37.53 -12.07 -16.13
CA THR A 114 -38.64 -11.15 -15.80
C THR A 114 -39.46 -11.67 -14.62
N ILE A 115 -39.80 -12.95 -14.60
CA ILE A 115 -40.52 -13.57 -13.47
C ILE A 115 -39.67 -13.55 -12.20
N GLN A 116 -38.37 -13.86 -12.29
CA GLN A 116 -37.48 -13.83 -11.13
C GLN A 116 -37.39 -12.43 -10.52
N ILE A 117 -37.37 -11.38 -11.34
CA ILE A 117 -37.44 -10.00 -10.85
C ILE A 117 -38.76 -9.75 -10.16
N LEU A 118 -39.90 -10.11 -10.77
CA LEU A 118 -41.19 -9.95 -10.13
C LEU A 118 -41.27 -10.69 -8.78
N LYS A 119 -40.63 -11.86 -8.65
CA LYS A 119 -40.50 -12.58 -7.37
C LYS A 119 -39.66 -11.82 -6.35
N ARG A 120 -38.58 -11.17 -6.77
CA ARG A 120 -37.80 -10.30 -5.87
C ARG A 120 -38.57 -9.04 -5.46
N ILE A 121 -39.45 -8.54 -6.32
CA ILE A 121 -40.30 -7.38 -6.06
C ILE A 121 -41.43 -7.74 -5.09
N PHE A 122 -42.20 -8.79 -5.39
CA PHE A 122 -43.43 -9.13 -4.70
C PHE A 122 -43.27 -10.27 -3.67
N GLY A 123 -42.12 -10.93 -3.62
CA GLY A 123 -41.81 -12.04 -2.73
C GLY A 123 -41.86 -13.40 -3.44
N GLU A 124 -41.02 -14.32 -2.99
CA GLU A 124 -40.73 -15.58 -3.70
C GLU A 124 -41.96 -16.41 -4.05
N HIS A 125 -42.97 -16.42 -3.17
CA HIS A 125 -44.17 -17.25 -3.34
C HIS A 125 -45.35 -16.51 -3.98
N PHE A 126 -45.16 -15.28 -4.48
CA PHE A 126 -46.29 -14.49 -4.97
C PHE A 126 -46.97 -15.13 -6.19
N VAL A 127 -46.19 -15.77 -7.08
CA VAL A 127 -46.69 -16.50 -8.25
C VAL A 127 -47.62 -17.63 -7.81
N LYS A 128 -47.14 -18.46 -6.88
CA LYS A 128 -47.88 -19.62 -6.38
C LYS A 128 -49.15 -19.24 -5.62
N ASN A 129 -49.12 -18.16 -4.87
CA ASN A 129 -50.19 -17.83 -3.92
C ASN A 129 -51.22 -16.84 -4.49
N TYR A 130 -50.82 -15.95 -5.41
CA TYR A 130 -51.65 -14.82 -5.81
C TYR A 130 -51.77 -14.63 -7.34
N CYS A 131 -50.97 -15.32 -8.16
CA CYS A 131 -51.03 -15.13 -9.60
C CYS A 131 -52.04 -16.06 -10.31
N ILE A 132 -52.62 -15.52 -11.37
CA ILE A 132 -53.29 -16.24 -12.46
C ILE A 132 -52.58 -15.85 -13.75
N LEU A 133 -52.20 -16.84 -14.55
CA LEU A 133 -51.55 -16.62 -15.83
C LEU A 133 -52.61 -16.30 -16.90
N VAL A 134 -52.41 -15.22 -17.66
CA VAL A 134 -53.35 -14.81 -18.72
C VAL A 134 -52.61 -14.78 -20.04
N LEU A 135 -53.03 -15.63 -20.98
CA LEU A 135 -52.55 -15.59 -22.36
C LEU A 135 -53.51 -14.73 -23.18
N THR A 136 -53.00 -13.64 -23.72
CA THR A 136 -53.71 -12.76 -24.67
C THR A 136 -53.48 -13.23 -26.10
N CYS A 137 -54.18 -12.63 -27.06
CA CYS A 137 -54.19 -13.08 -28.47
C CYS A 137 -54.76 -14.50 -28.62
N GLY A 138 -55.79 -14.82 -27.84
CA GLY A 138 -56.48 -16.12 -27.92
C GLY A 138 -57.16 -16.38 -29.26
N ASP A 139 -57.43 -15.33 -30.05
CA ASP A 139 -57.86 -15.44 -31.44
C ASP A 139 -56.92 -16.33 -32.25
N ASN A 140 -55.60 -16.21 -32.04
CA ASN A 140 -54.60 -17.03 -32.72
C ASN A 140 -54.69 -18.52 -32.37
N PHE A 141 -55.06 -18.86 -31.13
CA PHE A 141 -55.23 -20.27 -30.71
C PHE A 141 -56.45 -20.90 -31.40
N TYR A 142 -57.55 -20.15 -31.49
CA TYR A 142 -58.80 -20.62 -32.10
C TYR A 142 -58.75 -20.64 -33.63
N SER A 143 -57.89 -19.83 -34.24
CA SER A 143 -57.75 -19.75 -35.71
C SER A 143 -56.82 -20.82 -36.30
N ASP A 144 -56.06 -21.54 -35.48
CA ASP A 144 -55.16 -22.58 -35.96
C ASP A 144 -55.96 -23.86 -36.30
N GLU A 145 -56.17 -24.08 -37.60
CA GLU A 145 -56.92 -25.24 -38.11
C GLU A 145 -56.26 -26.59 -37.76
N ASN A 146 -54.97 -26.60 -37.41
CA ASN A 146 -54.26 -27.81 -36.98
C ASN A 146 -54.40 -28.08 -35.48
N ASN A 147 -54.97 -27.15 -34.72
CA ASN A 147 -55.11 -27.26 -33.28
C ASN A 147 -56.46 -27.88 -32.93
N THR A 148 -56.48 -29.20 -32.78
CA THR A 148 -57.68 -29.97 -32.38
C THR A 148 -57.84 -30.08 -30.86
N SER A 149 -56.83 -29.63 -30.10
CA SER A 149 -56.77 -29.78 -28.65
C SER A 149 -57.46 -28.63 -27.94
N THR A 150 -58.02 -28.91 -26.76
CA THR A 150 -58.47 -27.87 -25.84
C THR A 150 -57.29 -27.04 -25.34
N PHE A 151 -57.57 -25.82 -24.85
CA PHE A 151 -56.51 -24.95 -24.32
C PHE A 151 -55.80 -25.58 -23.11
N GLU A 152 -56.54 -26.33 -22.29
CA GLU A 152 -56.03 -27.07 -21.15
C GLU A 152 -55.08 -28.20 -21.57
N GLU A 153 -55.45 -28.99 -22.58
CA GLU A 153 -54.59 -30.03 -23.14
C GLU A 153 -53.32 -29.41 -23.72
N TRP A 154 -53.44 -28.32 -24.48
CA TRP A 154 -52.30 -27.58 -25.00
C TRP A 154 -51.37 -27.12 -23.87
N CYS A 155 -51.90 -26.61 -22.75
CA CYS A 155 -51.08 -26.22 -21.59
C CYS A 155 -50.34 -27.41 -20.96
N ASN A 156 -50.96 -28.59 -20.91
CA ASN A 156 -50.35 -29.79 -20.33
C ASN A 156 -49.21 -30.37 -21.18
N GLU A 157 -49.22 -30.09 -22.49
CA GLU A 157 -48.18 -30.51 -23.44
C GLU A 157 -46.96 -29.59 -23.45
N GLN A 158 -47.02 -28.43 -22.77
CA GLN A 158 -45.92 -27.47 -22.75
C GLN A 158 -44.69 -28.02 -22.01
N ILE A 159 -43.52 -27.51 -22.39
CA ILE A 159 -42.22 -27.91 -21.84
C ILE A 159 -41.36 -26.70 -21.47
N GLY A 160 -40.27 -26.94 -20.74
CA GLY A 160 -39.29 -25.91 -20.37
C GLY A 160 -39.85 -24.86 -19.41
N VAL A 161 -39.37 -23.62 -19.55
CA VAL A 161 -39.68 -22.50 -18.64
C VAL A 161 -41.19 -22.25 -18.50
N PHE A 162 -41.95 -22.38 -19.58
CA PHE A 162 -43.40 -22.17 -19.53
C PHE A 162 -44.12 -23.24 -18.71
N LYS A 163 -43.69 -24.50 -18.82
CA LYS A 163 -44.19 -25.60 -17.98
C LYS A 163 -43.89 -25.35 -16.50
N GLU A 164 -42.66 -24.95 -16.18
CA GLU A 164 -42.26 -24.59 -14.80
C GLU A 164 -43.17 -23.51 -14.23
N LEU A 165 -43.49 -22.47 -15.01
CA LEU A 165 -44.39 -21.41 -14.60
C LEU A 165 -45.83 -21.89 -14.40
N LEU A 166 -46.35 -22.73 -15.30
CA LEU A 166 -47.68 -23.33 -15.18
C LEU A 166 -47.80 -24.14 -13.90
N GLU A 167 -46.81 -24.99 -13.61
CA GLU A 167 -46.76 -25.80 -12.40
C GLU A 167 -46.67 -24.94 -11.13
N GLU A 168 -45.80 -23.92 -11.11
CA GLU A 168 -45.70 -22.99 -9.99
C GLU A 168 -47.01 -22.23 -9.73
N CYS A 169 -47.71 -21.86 -10.81
CA CYS A 169 -49.01 -21.21 -10.75
C CYS A 169 -50.18 -22.21 -10.51
N ASN A 170 -49.89 -23.47 -10.19
CA ASN A 170 -50.88 -24.54 -10.01
C ASN A 170 -51.88 -24.65 -11.17
N HIS A 171 -51.40 -24.49 -12.41
CA HIS A 171 -52.20 -24.51 -13.64
C HIS A 171 -53.37 -23.50 -13.67
N ARG A 172 -53.31 -22.41 -12.89
CA ARG A 172 -54.25 -21.30 -12.99
C ARG A 172 -53.92 -20.46 -14.23
N VAL A 173 -54.50 -20.84 -15.36
CA VAL A 173 -54.26 -20.21 -16.65
C VAL A 173 -55.55 -19.98 -17.43
N VAL A 174 -55.69 -18.80 -18.03
CA VAL A 174 -56.84 -18.43 -18.88
C VAL A 174 -56.36 -17.85 -20.20
N LEU A 175 -57.14 -18.10 -21.26
CA LEU A 175 -56.91 -17.59 -22.60
C LEU A 175 -57.93 -16.48 -22.89
N PHE A 176 -57.46 -15.32 -23.35
CA PHE A 176 -58.26 -14.15 -23.64
C PHE A 176 -58.13 -13.73 -25.11
N ASP A 177 -59.27 -13.64 -25.79
CA ASP A 177 -59.42 -12.95 -27.07
C ASP A 177 -60.00 -11.56 -26.80
N ASN A 178 -59.11 -10.58 -26.65
CA ASN A 178 -59.48 -9.18 -26.41
C ASN A 178 -60.10 -8.47 -27.62
N ARG A 179 -60.20 -9.15 -28.78
CA ARG A 179 -60.77 -8.61 -30.02
C ARG A 179 -62.15 -9.18 -30.34
N THR A 180 -62.57 -10.22 -29.63
CA THR A 180 -63.86 -10.86 -29.86
C THR A 180 -65.01 -9.87 -29.68
N LYS A 181 -65.94 -9.89 -30.64
CA LYS A 181 -67.20 -9.14 -30.55
C LYS A 181 -68.35 -10.00 -30.03
N GLU A 182 -68.14 -11.31 -29.94
CA GLU A 182 -69.14 -12.26 -29.47
C GLU A 182 -69.29 -12.16 -27.95
N GLU A 183 -70.48 -11.77 -27.49
CA GLU A 183 -70.71 -11.53 -26.07
C GLU A 183 -70.62 -12.83 -25.24
N ASP A 184 -71.06 -13.96 -25.81
CA ASP A 184 -70.92 -15.28 -25.17
C ASP A 184 -69.46 -15.67 -24.93
N LYS A 185 -68.55 -15.33 -25.87
CA LYS A 185 -67.12 -15.60 -25.69
C LYS A 185 -66.52 -14.72 -24.60
N LYS A 186 -66.89 -13.42 -24.57
CA LYS A 186 -66.45 -12.51 -23.49
C LYS A 186 -66.94 -12.97 -22.12
N GLU A 187 -68.21 -13.38 -22.03
CA GLU A 187 -68.82 -13.88 -20.79
C GLU A 187 -68.11 -15.15 -20.30
N LYS A 188 -67.87 -16.12 -21.19
CA LYS A 188 -67.14 -17.36 -20.84
C LYS A 188 -65.72 -17.09 -20.34
N GLN A 189 -64.97 -16.23 -21.03
CA GLN A 189 -63.60 -15.88 -20.63
C GLN A 189 -63.58 -15.17 -19.27
N LEU A 190 -64.49 -14.22 -19.05
CA LEU A 190 -64.58 -13.48 -17.79
C LEU A 190 -65.06 -14.37 -16.64
N SER A 191 -66.10 -15.18 -16.85
CA SER A 191 -66.63 -16.11 -15.85
C SER A 191 -65.55 -17.08 -15.38
N LYS A 192 -64.74 -17.63 -16.29
CA LYS A 192 -63.62 -18.51 -15.94
C LYS A 192 -62.53 -17.80 -15.12
N LEU A 193 -62.20 -16.55 -15.47
CA LEU A 193 -61.25 -15.75 -14.69
C LEU A 193 -61.80 -15.49 -13.28
N ILE A 194 -63.06 -15.11 -13.16
CA ILE A 194 -63.71 -14.83 -11.87
C ILE A 194 -63.73 -16.09 -11.00
N GLU A 195 -64.07 -17.25 -11.57
CA GLU A 195 -64.03 -18.55 -10.89
C GLU A 195 -62.63 -18.85 -10.34
N MET A 196 -61.58 -18.65 -11.13
CA MET A 196 -60.20 -18.84 -10.66
C MET A 196 -59.84 -17.87 -9.53
N VAL A 197 -60.28 -16.61 -9.59
CA VAL A 197 -60.07 -15.63 -8.52
C VAL A 197 -60.81 -16.05 -7.25
N ASP A 198 -62.03 -16.57 -7.36
CA ASP A 198 -62.80 -17.04 -6.20
C ASP A 198 -62.20 -18.30 -5.57
N ASN A 199 -61.64 -19.19 -6.38
CA ASN A 199 -60.94 -20.38 -5.89
C ASN A 199 -59.62 -20.05 -5.18
N LEU A 200 -59.04 -18.86 -5.40
CA LEU A 200 -57.93 -18.35 -4.58
C LEU A 200 -58.40 -17.96 -3.16
N ARG A 201 -59.68 -17.62 -2.96
CA ARG A 201 -60.22 -17.03 -1.71
C ARG A 201 -60.45 -18.02 -0.57
N TRP A 202 -60.32 -19.33 -0.77
CA TRP A 202 -60.51 -20.32 0.32
C TRP A 202 -59.46 -20.21 1.44
N ARG A 203 -58.35 -19.52 1.19
CA ARG A 203 -57.41 -19.06 2.20
C ARG A 203 -57.49 -17.55 2.19
N ASP A 204 -58.12 -16.95 3.20
CA ASP A 204 -57.99 -15.51 3.46
C ASP A 204 -56.54 -15.12 3.17
N LEU A 205 -56.36 -14.11 2.32
CA LEU A 205 -55.25 -13.15 2.30
C LEU A 205 -55.18 -12.62 0.88
N ARG A 206 -55.74 -11.42 0.69
CA ARG A 206 -55.32 -10.56 -0.42
C ARG A 206 -53.81 -10.33 -0.29
N TYR A 207 -53.14 -10.05 -1.39
CA TYR A 207 -51.78 -9.54 -1.33
C TYR A 207 -51.80 -8.11 -0.83
N THR A 208 -51.25 -7.87 0.35
CA THR A 208 -51.26 -6.58 1.05
C THR A 208 -49.87 -5.94 1.08
N ASP A 209 -49.81 -4.72 1.62
CA ASP A 209 -48.55 -4.06 1.93
C ASP A 209 -47.66 -4.88 2.88
N GLU A 210 -48.23 -5.67 3.79
CA GLU A 210 -47.44 -6.57 4.65
C GLU A 210 -46.74 -7.66 3.84
N ASN A 211 -47.41 -8.23 2.83
CA ASN A 211 -46.79 -9.18 1.91
C ASN A 211 -45.68 -8.52 1.12
N PHE A 212 -45.91 -7.29 0.66
CA PHE A 212 -44.89 -6.50 -0.03
C PHE A 212 -43.69 -6.25 0.88
N GLN A 213 -43.90 -5.87 2.15
CA GLN A 213 -42.81 -5.55 3.06
C GLN A 213 -41.91 -6.76 3.38
N LYS A 214 -42.45 -7.99 3.37
CA LYS A 214 -41.63 -9.21 3.55
C LYS A 214 -40.56 -9.40 2.47
N ALA A 215 -40.74 -8.84 1.28
CA ALA A 215 -39.77 -8.89 0.19
C ALA A 215 -38.81 -7.68 0.14
N ARG A 216 -38.78 -6.85 1.18
CA ARG A 216 -37.97 -5.62 1.23
C ARG A 216 -36.48 -5.88 1.00
N GLU A 217 -35.91 -6.87 1.68
CA GLU A 217 -34.48 -7.21 1.55
C GLU A 217 -34.14 -7.64 0.12
N ALA A 218 -35.01 -8.43 -0.52
CA ALA A 218 -34.84 -8.86 -1.91
C ALA A 218 -34.89 -7.68 -2.89
N ARG A 219 -35.75 -6.68 -2.65
CA ARG A 219 -35.81 -5.43 -3.42
C ARG A 219 -34.57 -4.56 -3.22
N GLU A 220 -34.13 -4.40 -1.97
CA GLU A 220 -32.91 -3.64 -1.67
C GLU A 220 -31.69 -4.28 -2.34
N LYS A 221 -31.58 -5.61 -2.31
CA LYS A 221 -30.55 -6.33 -3.05
C LYS A 221 -30.65 -6.17 -4.57
N LEU A 222 -31.85 -6.23 -5.13
CA LEU A 222 -32.09 -6.01 -6.58
C LEU A 222 -31.60 -4.62 -7.01
N MET A 223 -31.86 -3.62 -6.17
CA MET A 223 -31.44 -2.24 -6.38
C MET A 223 -29.92 -2.06 -6.37
N VAL A 224 -29.22 -2.74 -5.45
CA VAL A 224 -27.76 -2.72 -5.39
C VAL A 224 -27.14 -3.46 -6.57
N GLU A 225 -27.68 -4.62 -6.95
CA GLU A 225 -27.22 -5.37 -8.12
C GLU A 225 -27.38 -4.58 -9.42
N ALA A 226 -28.46 -3.82 -9.57
CA ALA A 226 -28.68 -2.97 -10.74
C ALA A 226 -27.65 -1.81 -10.84
N LYS A 227 -27.08 -1.37 -9.71
CA LYS A 227 -25.98 -0.37 -9.66
C LYS A 227 -24.60 -0.99 -9.86
N LYS A 228 -24.46 -2.31 -9.63
CA LYS A 228 -23.18 -3.01 -9.61
C LYS A 228 -22.27 -2.74 -10.82
N PRO A 229 -22.76 -2.68 -12.08
CA PRO A 229 -21.89 -2.38 -13.22
C PRO A 229 -21.20 -1.02 -13.12
N MET A 230 -21.93 0.02 -12.70
CA MET A 230 -21.41 1.37 -12.53
C MET A 230 -20.40 1.43 -11.37
N VAL A 231 -20.75 0.86 -10.22
CA VAL A 231 -19.85 0.79 -9.05
C VAL A 231 -18.57 0.05 -9.40
N ARG A 232 -18.68 -1.03 -10.18
CA ARG A 232 -17.52 -1.81 -10.65
C ARG A 232 -16.61 -0.98 -11.53
N GLU A 233 -17.15 -0.24 -12.49
CA GLU A 233 -16.38 0.62 -13.38
C GLU A 233 -15.66 1.74 -12.60
N GLU A 234 -16.37 2.44 -11.72
CA GLU A 234 -15.79 3.48 -10.87
C GLU A 234 -14.69 2.92 -9.96
N THR A 235 -14.94 1.75 -9.35
CA THR A 235 -13.96 1.06 -8.49
C THR A 235 -12.73 0.64 -9.29
N MET A 236 -12.91 0.10 -10.50
CA MET A 236 -11.80 -0.29 -11.37
C MET A 236 -10.91 0.89 -11.74
N ASN A 237 -11.51 2.03 -12.05
CA ASN A 237 -10.76 3.27 -12.35
C ASN A 237 -9.95 3.73 -11.14
N GLU A 238 -10.56 3.77 -9.96
CA GLU A 238 -9.90 4.24 -8.75
C GLU A 238 -8.80 3.28 -8.27
N THR A 239 -9.07 1.97 -8.32
CA THR A 239 -8.08 0.94 -7.97
C THR A 239 -6.89 0.93 -8.92
N SER A 240 -7.12 1.16 -10.21
CA SER A 240 -6.03 1.31 -11.19
C SER A 240 -5.11 2.49 -10.85
N LEU A 241 -5.66 3.63 -10.45
CA LEU A 241 -4.87 4.79 -10.00
C LEU A 241 -4.08 4.51 -8.72
N ILE A 242 -4.69 3.77 -7.77
CA ILE A 242 -4.02 3.36 -6.53
C ILE A 242 -2.84 2.44 -6.84
N ILE A 243 -3.04 1.44 -7.70
CA ILE A 243 -2.00 0.48 -8.10
C ILE A 243 -0.85 1.19 -8.82
N GLN A 244 -1.17 2.07 -9.79
CA GLN A 244 -0.14 2.84 -10.52
C GLN A 244 0.70 3.70 -9.56
N LYS A 245 0.05 4.38 -8.60
CA LYS A 245 0.75 5.21 -7.63
C LYS A 245 1.56 4.37 -6.65
N LEU A 246 1.08 3.19 -6.25
CA LEU A 246 1.82 2.25 -5.42
C LEU A 246 3.11 1.80 -6.11
N GLN A 247 3.03 1.40 -7.38
CA GLN A 247 4.20 1.02 -8.18
C GLN A 247 5.20 2.17 -8.30
N TRP A 248 4.72 3.38 -8.61
CA TRP A 248 5.59 4.55 -8.68
C TRP A 248 6.32 4.82 -7.36
N ILE A 249 5.63 4.71 -6.22
CA ILE A 249 6.23 4.86 -4.88
C ILE A 249 7.29 3.79 -4.63
N GLN A 250 7.01 2.53 -5.00
CA GLN A 250 7.93 1.41 -4.81
C GLN A 250 9.24 1.57 -5.60
N GLU A 251 9.17 2.15 -6.80
CA GLU A 251 10.32 2.32 -7.69
C GLU A 251 11.11 3.62 -7.43
N ASN A 252 10.44 4.72 -7.06
CA ASN A 252 11.03 6.06 -7.13
C ASN A 252 11.24 6.76 -5.77
N VAL A 253 10.71 6.22 -4.66
CA VAL A 253 10.72 6.91 -3.36
C VAL A 253 11.51 6.11 -2.33
N ASP A 254 12.45 6.75 -1.61
CA ASP A 254 13.17 6.10 -0.51
C ASP A 254 12.22 5.70 0.63
N HIS A 255 12.53 4.62 1.33
CA HIS A 255 11.68 4.05 2.38
C HIS A 255 11.24 5.05 3.44
N LYS A 256 12.07 6.05 3.77
CA LYS A 256 11.72 7.05 4.80
C LYS A 256 10.57 7.97 4.36
N GLU A 257 10.57 8.43 3.10
CA GLU A 257 9.50 9.29 2.56
C GLU A 257 8.29 8.46 2.10
N ARG A 258 8.54 7.21 1.69
CA ARG A 258 7.56 6.23 1.23
C ARG A 258 6.42 6.01 2.23
N LEU A 259 6.70 5.97 3.54
CA LEU A 259 5.67 5.76 4.57
C LEU A 259 4.54 6.80 4.53
N SER A 260 4.87 8.08 4.33
CA SER A 260 3.88 9.16 4.24
C SER A 260 2.99 8.99 3.00
N HIS A 261 3.59 8.64 1.87
CA HIS A 261 2.85 8.39 0.63
C HIS A 261 1.96 7.15 0.71
N LEU A 262 2.43 6.07 1.35
CA LEU A 262 1.66 4.84 1.55
C LEU A 262 0.50 5.04 2.53
N ASP A 263 0.67 5.81 3.61
CA ASP A 263 -0.43 6.18 4.52
C ASP A 263 -1.53 6.95 3.77
N GLY A 264 -1.15 7.90 2.90
CA GLY A 264 -2.08 8.59 2.02
C GLY A 264 -2.82 7.65 1.06
N LEU A 265 -2.13 6.66 0.49
CA LEU A 265 -2.75 5.63 -0.35
C LEU A 265 -3.69 4.72 0.44
N GLN A 266 -3.30 4.32 1.66
CA GLN A 266 -4.12 3.48 2.53
C GLN A 266 -5.42 4.20 2.87
N LYS A 267 -5.37 5.48 3.25
CA LYS A 267 -6.56 6.31 3.49
C LYS A 267 -7.48 6.40 2.27
N ARG A 268 -6.89 6.53 1.08
CA ARG A 268 -7.65 6.56 -0.19
C ARG A 268 -8.35 5.22 -0.44
N ALA A 269 -7.66 4.10 -0.25
CA ALA A 269 -8.22 2.76 -0.38
C ALA A 269 -9.33 2.50 0.65
N THR A 270 -9.15 2.92 1.91
CA THR A 270 -10.19 2.84 2.95
C THR A 270 -11.41 3.68 2.61
N THR A 271 -11.21 4.91 2.12
CA THR A 271 -12.33 5.76 1.69
C THR A 271 -13.13 5.12 0.55
N LEU A 272 -12.45 4.46 -0.39
CA LEU A 272 -13.10 3.72 -1.47
C LEU A 272 -13.89 2.52 -0.92
N TYR A 273 -13.29 1.74 -0.02
CA TYR A 273 -13.95 0.61 0.64
C TYR A 273 -15.22 1.05 1.36
N ASP A 274 -15.14 2.10 2.18
CA ASP A 274 -16.28 2.60 2.96
C ASP A 274 -17.42 3.09 2.07
N LYS A 275 -17.10 3.78 0.97
CA LYS A 275 -18.11 4.21 -0.03
C LYS A 275 -18.87 3.01 -0.59
N ILE A 276 -18.14 1.99 -1.05
CA ILE A 276 -18.76 0.78 -1.63
C ILE A 276 -19.54 0.01 -0.56
N HIS A 277 -19.05 -0.03 0.68
CA HIS A 277 -19.72 -0.70 1.79
C HIS A 277 -21.06 -0.03 2.14
N VAL A 278 -21.10 1.31 2.14
CA VAL A 278 -22.34 2.08 2.32
C VAL A 278 -23.31 1.85 1.16
N GLU A 279 -22.80 1.76 -0.08
CA GLU A 279 -23.64 1.47 -1.25
C GLU A 279 -24.20 0.05 -1.26
N ASP A 280 -23.47 -0.93 -0.71
CA ASP A 280 -23.93 -2.32 -0.60
C ASP A 280 -25.14 -2.46 0.34
N LYS A 281 -25.26 -1.55 1.33
CA LYS A 281 -26.34 -1.55 2.35
C LYS A 281 -26.47 -2.87 3.12
N GLY A 282 -25.41 -3.68 3.17
CA GLY A 282 -25.42 -5.01 3.81
C GLY A 282 -26.12 -6.11 3.01
N THR A 283 -26.41 -5.87 1.73
CA THR A 283 -27.05 -6.87 0.86
C THR A 283 -26.10 -7.98 0.38
N GLY A 284 -24.78 -7.72 0.46
CA GLY A 284 -23.73 -8.62 -0.02
C GLY A 284 -23.61 -8.68 -1.55
N ALA A 285 -24.33 -7.84 -2.30
CA ALA A 285 -24.30 -7.83 -3.76
C ALA A 285 -22.97 -7.33 -4.33
N LEU A 286 -22.26 -6.47 -3.59
CA LEU A 286 -20.97 -5.88 -3.96
C LEU A 286 -19.79 -6.57 -3.27
N HIS A 287 -20.00 -7.75 -2.67
CA HIS A 287 -18.96 -8.46 -1.90
C HIS A 287 -17.68 -8.73 -2.70
N ASP A 288 -17.81 -9.12 -3.97
CA ASP A 288 -16.69 -9.33 -4.89
C ASP A 288 -15.87 -8.05 -5.11
N ILE A 289 -16.54 -6.91 -5.26
CA ILE A 289 -15.90 -5.59 -5.44
C ILE A 289 -15.19 -5.17 -4.14
N LEU A 290 -15.86 -5.31 -2.99
CA LEU A 290 -15.27 -5.05 -1.68
C LEU A 290 -14.03 -5.90 -1.42
N HIS A 291 -14.07 -7.18 -1.81
CA HIS A 291 -12.94 -8.08 -1.70
C HIS A 291 -11.73 -7.62 -2.52
N THR A 292 -11.96 -7.10 -3.74
CA THR A 292 -10.89 -6.53 -4.59
C THR A 292 -10.21 -5.34 -3.90
N VAL A 293 -11.00 -4.41 -3.35
CA VAL A 293 -10.45 -3.22 -2.65
C VAL A 293 -9.69 -3.64 -1.38
N ASN A 294 -10.23 -4.59 -0.62
CA ASN A 294 -9.57 -5.13 0.57
C ASN A 294 -8.22 -5.79 0.25
N SER A 295 -8.12 -6.53 -0.86
CA SER A 295 -6.86 -7.12 -1.32
C SER A 295 -5.79 -6.06 -1.61
N ILE A 296 -6.20 -4.89 -2.12
CA ILE A 296 -5.30 -3.75 -2.35
C ILE A 296 -4.87 -3.13 -1.01
N GLN A 297 -5.81 -2.95 -0.07
CA GLN A 297 -5.47 -2.45 1.28
C GLN A 297 -4.46 -3.34 1.99
N VAL A 298 -4.61 -4.67 1.90
CA VAL A 298 -3.65 -5.63 2.46
C VAL A 298 -2.28 -5.46 1.79
N THR A 299 -2.26 -5.28 0.47
CA THR A 299 -1.00 -5.08 -0.28
C THR A 299 -0.27 -3.81 0.17
N ILE A 300 -1.00 -2.69 0.32
CA ILE A 300 -0.42 -1.42 0.81
C ILE A 300 0.07 -1.57 2.26
N THR A 301 -0.70 -2.25 3.10
CA THR A 301 -0.32 -2.52 4.51
C THR A 301 0.99 -3.30 4.59
N ASN A 302 1.13 -4.35 3.78
CA ASN A 302 2.37 -5.13 3.72
C ASN A 302 3.56 -4.27 3.26
N GLU A 303 3.38 -3.36 2.29
CA GLU A 303 4.43 -2.45 1.85
C GLU A 303 4.83 -1.44 2.94
N ILE A 304 3.88 -0.98 3.75
CA ILE A 304 4.15 -0.14 4.94
C ILE A 304 5.01 -0.89 5.94
N GLU A 305 4.64 -2.14 6.27
CA GLU A 305 5.40 -2.97 7.20
C GLU A 305 6.83 -3.24 6.70
N ILE A 306 6.99 -3.55 5.42
CA ILE A 306 8.31 -3.74 4.79
C ILE A 306 9.13 -2.46 4.93
N SER A 307 8.56 -1.31 4.60
CA SER A 307 9.25 -0.02 4.66
C SER A 307 9.67 0.35 6.08
N GLN A 308 8.83 0.07 7.08
CA GLN A 308 9.18 0.24 8.50
C GLN A 308 10.37 -0.62 8.90
N ARG A 309 10.35 -1.93 8.56
CA ARG A 309 11.47 -2.83 8.88
C ARG A 309 12.78 -2.39 8.22
N VAL A 310 12.74 -1.92 6.98
CA VAL A 310 13.95 -1.42 6.28
C VAL A 310 14.52 -0.19 6.99
N ILE A 311 13.67 0.73 7.45
CA ILE A 311 14.12 1.91 8.22
C ILE A 311 14.77 1.50 9.53
N GLU A 312 14.13 0.60 10.28
CA GLU A 312 14.64 0.11 11.57
C GLU A 312 16.01 -0.57 11.41
N GLU A 313 16.16 -1.44 10.41
CA GLU A 313 17.43 -2.12 10.14
C GLU A 313 18.52 -1.16 9.67
N LYS A 314 18.20 -0.18 8.82
CA LYS A 314 19.15 0.89 8.44
C LYS A 314 19.63 1.67 9.67
N GLU A 315 18.74 1.97 10.60
CA GLU A 315 19.10 2.72 11.81
C GLU A 315 19.97 1.90 12.78
N LYS A 316 19.71 0.59 12.92
CA LYS A 316 20.59 -0.33 13.66
C LYS A 316 21.98 -0.40 13.05
N MET A 317 22.07 -0.57 11.73
CA MET A 317 23.36 -0.59 11.03
C MET A 317 24.14 0.71 11.24
N ARG A 318 23.46 1.86 11.15
CA ARG A 318 24.10 3.17 11.40
C ARG A 318 24.67 3.28 12.81
N LYS A 319 23.95 2.83 13.84
CA LYS A 319 24.45 2.84 15.23
C LYS A 319 25.69 1.96 15.40
N VAL A 320 25.69 0.75 14.82
CA VAL A 320 26.85 -0.15 14.84
C VAL A 320 28.05 0.47 14.12
N GLU A 321 27.82 1.14 13.00
CA GLU A 321 28.87 1.85 12.26
C GLU A 321 29.44 3.04 13.05
N GLU A 322 28.57 3.87 13.64
CA GLU A 322 28.96 4.99 14.50
C GLU A 322 29.80 4.52 15.71
N GLU A 323 29.40 3.44 16.38
CA GLU A 323 30.16 2.84 17.48
C GLU A 323 31.54 2.32 17.02
N ARG A 324 31.60 1.67 15.85
CA ARG A 324 32.88 1.23 15.25
C ARG A 324 33.78 2.40 14.94
N THR A 325 33.24 3.46 14.32
CA THR A 325 34.00 4.68 14.02
C THR A 325 34.49 5.36 15.29
N GLN A 326 33.65 5.48 16.32
CA GLN A 326 34.04 6.04 17.61
C GLN A 326 35.16 5.23 18.28
N THR A 327 35.03 3.90 18.29
CA THR A 327 36.05 3.01 18.84
C THR A 327 37.38 3.16 18.10
N PHE A 328 37.34 3.20 16.76
CA PHE A 328 38.52 3.39 15.93
C PHE A 328 39.18 4.77 16.16
N MET A 329 38.38 5.84 16.25
CA MET A 329 38.88 7.19 16.53
C MET A 329 39.48 7.31 17.93
N ALA A 330 38.90 6.64 18.93
CA ALA A 330 39.44 6.59 20.29
C ALA A 330 40.80 5.87 20.34
N GLU A 331 40.95 4.75 19.61
CA GLU A 331 42.21 4.02 19.50
C GLU A 331 43.29 4.86 18.80
N LEU A 332 42.95 5.53 17.68
CA LEU A 332 43.85 6.49 17.02
C LEU A 332 44.29 7.63 17.94
N ALA A 333 43.37 8.19 18.74
CA ALA A 333 43.68 9.24 19.71
C ALA A 333 44.62 8.72 20.81
N ARG A 334 44.42 7.49 21.28
CA ARG A 334 45.33 6.84 22.23
C ARG A 334 46.72 6.66 21.66
N GLN A 335 46.84 6.11 20.44
CA GLN A 335 48.13 5.93 19.76
C GLN A 335 48.85 7.26 19.53
N ARG A 336 48.14 8.31 19.13
CA ARG A 336 48.71 9.67 19.01
C ARG A 336 49.27 10.16 20.34
N LYS A 337 48.52 9.99 21.43
CA LYS A 337 48.95 10.40 22.78
C LYS A 337 50.19 9.62 23.25
N GLU A 338 50.24 8.32 22.99
CA GLU A 338 51.42 7.49 23.29
C GLU A 338 52.64 7.91 22.46
N TYR A 339 52.44 8.20 21.17
CA TYR A 339 53.51 8.71 20.30
C TYR A 339 54.03 10.07 20.75
N GLU A 340 53.14 11.02 21.10
CA GLU A 340 53.52 12.33 21.65
C GLU A 340 54.29 12.20 22.96
N GLN A 341 53.92 11.27 23.84
CA GLN A 341 54.64 11.00 25.08
C GLN A 341 56.06 10.48 24.81
N ARG A 342 56.21 9.54 23.87
CA ARG A 342 57.53 9.05 23.43
C ARG A 342 58.38 10.18 22.88
N LEU A 343 57.81 11.02 22.02
CA LEU A 343 58.52 12.14 21.40
C LEU A 343 58.98 13.17 22.45
N LYS A 344 58.18 13.40 23.51
CA LYS A 344 58.60 14.20 24.67
C LYS A 344 59.73 13.54 25.47
N GLN A 345 59.66 12.23 25.71
CA GLN A 345 60.72 11.49 26.39
C GLN A 345 62.03 11.52 25.59
N ASP A 346 61.98 11.25 24.29
CA ASP A 346 63.14 11.30 23.40
C ASP A 346 63.78 12.69 23.38
N LYS A 347 62.97 13.75 23.39
CA LYS A 347 63.47 15.13 23.51
C LYS A 347 64.19 15.37 24.83
N ILE A 348 63.61 14.96 25.96
CA ILE A 348 64.24 15.09 27.29
C ILE A 348 65.55 14.29 27.35
N GLU A 349 65.56 13.08 26.81
CA GLU A 349 66.75 12.23 26.79
C GLU A 349 67.84 12.81 25.88
N GLY A 350 67.47 13.35 24.71
CA GLY A 350 68.36 14.09 23.82
C GLY A 350 69.00 15.31 24.51
N GLU A 351 68.20 16.13 25.20
CA GLU A 351 68.72 17.26 25.99
C GLU A 351 69.67 16.80 27.10
N ARG A 352 69.37 15.70 27.79
CA ARG A 352 70.24 15.12 28.83
C ARG A 352 71.57 14.64 28.26
N ARG A 353 71.55 13.95 27.11
CA ARG A 353 72.76 13.52 26.40
C ARG A 353 73.61 14.72 25.99
N SER A 354 72.99 15.79 25.48
CA SER A 354 73.71 17.02 25.11
C SER A 354 74.40 17.68 26.31
N ARG A 355 73.73 17.77 27.47
CA ARG A 355 74.36 18.31 28.70
C ARG A 355 75.53 17.46 29.18
N LEU A 356 75.40 16.13 29.11
CA LEU A 356 76.49 15.21 29.44
C LEU A 356 77.70 15.41 28.51
N LEU A 357 77.46 15.56 27.20
CA LEU A 357 78.49 15.88 26.22
C LEU A 357 79.21 17.19 26.56
N GLU A 358 78.48 18.27 26.86
CA GLU A 358 79.08 19.54 27.29
C GLU A 358 79.94 19.40 28.57
N GLU A 359 79.49 18.59 29.54
CA GLU A 359 80.24 18.33 30.76
C GLU A 359 81.53 17.54 30.49
N TYR A 360 81.45 16.53 29.62
CA TYR A 360 82.61 15.77 29.17
C TYR A 360 83.61 16.66 28.42
N GLU A 361 83.14 17.53 27.52
CA GLU A 361 83.99 18.49 26.80
C GLU A 361 84.68 19.47 27.75
N LYS A 362 83.98 19.96 28.79
CA LYS A 362 84.59 20.80 29.83
C LYS A 362 85.68 20.05 30.59
N LYS A 363 85.43 18.80 30.99
CA LYS A 363 86.43 17.96 31.68
C LYS A 363 87.66 17.72 30.80
N LEU A 364 87.44 17.43 29.51
CA LEU A 364 88.51 17.29 28.52
C LEU A 364 89.35 18.56 28.41
N ARG A 365 88.71 19.74 28.31
CA ARG A 365 89.40 21.04 28.28
C ARG A 365 90.30 21.26 29.49
N VAL A 366 89.78 21.05 30.70
CA VAL A 366 90.55 21.17 31.95
C VAL A 366 91.72 20.19 31.97
N LEU A 367 91.52 18.97 31.46
CA LEU A 367 92.58 17.96 31.40
C LEU A 367 93.69 18.35 30.40
N THR A 368 93.33 18.86 29.23
CA THR A 368 94.30 19.38 28.25
C THR A 368 95.06 20.58 28.81
N GLU A 369 94.38 21.55 29.41
CA GLU A 369 95.04 22.72 30.05
C GLU A 369 96.01 22.29 31.16
N LYS A 370 95.64 21.27 31.95
CA LYS A 370 96.52 20.72 32.98
C LYS A 370 97.74 20.01 32.37
N ASN A 371 97.54 19.20 31.35
CA ASN A 371 98.64 18.52 30.66
C ASN A 371 99.58 19.51 29.97
N ASP A 372 99.05 20.57 29.36
CA ASP A 372 99.85 21.63 28.74
C ASP A 372 100.69 22.38 29.79
N LYS A 373 100.11 22.67 30.95
CA LYS A 373 100.81 23.30 32.07
C LYS A 373 101.89 22.39 32.68
N ASP A 374 101.57 21.11 32.90
CA ASP A 374 102.54 20.12 33.37
C ASP A 374 103.69 19.94 32.36
N ARG A 375 103.41 20.07 31.06
CA ARG A 375 104.42 20.06 29.99
C ARG A 375 105.33 21.29 30.07
N GLU A 376 104.75 22.49 30.19
CA GLU A 376 105.53 23.73 30.36
C GLU A 376 106.41 23.71 31.62
N ASP A 377 105.89 23.20 32.74
CA ASP A 377 106.64 23.12 34.00
C ASP A 377 107.80 22.12 33.90
N ARG A 378 107.63 21.00 33.17
CA ARG A 378 108.73 20.06 32.87
C ARG A 378 109.80 20.67 31.97
N GLU A 379 109.42 21.45 30.95
CA GLU A 379 110.38 22.16 30.09
C GLU A 379 111.23 23.15 30.90
N LYS A 380 110.59 23.95 31.77
CA LYS A 380 111.30 24.89 32.66
C LYS A 380 112.22 24.18 33.66
N ALA A 381 111.80 23.04 34.21
CA ALA A 381 112.62 22.25 35.13
C ALA A 381 113.84 21.63 34.45
N PHE A 382 113.75 21.31 33.16
CA PHE A 382 114.87 20.76 32.38
C PHE A 382 115.90 21.84 32.00
N GLN A 383 115.48 23.08 31.77
CA GLN A 383 116.39 24.19 31.41
C GLN A 383 117.21 24.72 32.59
N LYS A 384 116.65 24.73 33.81
CA LYS A 384 117.29 25.29 35.02
C LYS A 384 118.71 24.78 35.33
N PRO A 385 118.99 23.47 35.31
CA PRO A 385 120.33 22.94 35.62
C PRO A 385 121.38 23.36 34.59
N PHE A 386 120.99 23.46 33.33
CA PHE A 386 121.90 23.81 32.22
C PHE A 386 122.34 25.28 32.27
N GLU A 387 121.42 26.16 32.71
CA GLU A 387 121.72 27.58 32.94
C GLU A 387 122.62 27.80 34.17
N GLU A 388 122.43 27.03 35.25
CA GLU A 388 123.30 27.10 36.44
C GLU A 388 124.72 26.56 36.18
N GLU A 389 124.85 25.46 35.45
CA GLU A 389 126.14 24.85 35.12
C GLU A 389 126.98 25.75 34.19
N SER A 390 126.34 26.37 33.19
CA SER A 390 126.97 27.36 32.30
C SER A 390 127.49 28.59 33.07
N ARG A 391 126.79 28.97 34.16
CA ARG A 391 127.17 30.11 35.00
C ARG A 391 128.40 29.81 35.86
N LEU A 392 128.52 28.57 36.35
CA LEU A 392 129.64 28.11 37.17
C LEU A 392 130.94 27.99 36.35
N GLN A 393 130.85 27.48 35.12
CA GLN A 393 132.00 27.36 34.22
C GLN A 393 132.59 28.72 33.83
N ARG A 394 131.76 29.75 33.59
CA ARG A 394 132.25 31.12 33.34
C ARG A 394 133.05 31.69 34.51
N LYS A 395 132.60 31.43 35.74
CA LYS A 395 133.26 31.92 36.95
C LYS A 395 134.62 31.26 37.17
N GLN A 396 134.75 29.96 36.85
CA GLN A 396 136.03 29.26 36.91
C GLN A 396 137.05 29.77 35.88
N LEU A 397 136.60 30.14 34.67
CA LEU A 397 137.46 30.73 33.64
C LEU A 397 138.02 32.08 34.05
N GLU A 398 137.20 32.95 34.67
CA GLU A 398 137.64 34.27 35.16
C GLU A 398 138.69 34.16 36.29
N ASP A 399 138.54 33.21 37.21
CA ASP A 399 139.52 32.97 38.27
C ASP A 399 140.86 32.48 37.73
N ILE A 400 140.86 31.58 36.72
CA ILE A 400 142.07 31.10 36.06
C ILE A 400 142.79 32.24 35.34
N GLU A 401 142.04 33.11 34.65
CA GLU A 401 142.61 34.25 33.93
C GLU A 401 143.26 35.27 34.89
N THR A 402 142.65 35.46 36.06
CA THR A 402 143.15 36.34 37.12
C THR A 402 144.44 35.80 37.74
N GLN A 403 144.49 34.49 38.02
CA GLN A 403 145.70 33.82 38.52
C GLN A 403 146.85 33.84 37.51
N TYR A 404 146.55 33.68 36.22
CA TYR A 404 147.54 33.79 35.14
C TYR A 404 148.16 35.19 35.05
N LYS A 405 147.33 36.25 35.13
CA LYS A 405 147.80 37.64 35.09
C LYS A 405 148.69 38.00 36.30
N ALA A 406 148.37 37.49 37.50
CA ALA A 406 149.16 37.72 38.70
C ALA A 406 150.56 37.06 38.64
N ALA A 407 150.64 35.82 38.18
CA ALA A 407 151.93 35.11 38.09
C ALA A 407 152.85 35.63 36.98
N LYS A 408 152.29 36.17 35.89
CA LYS A 408 153.06 36.81 34.81
C LYS A 408 153.78 38.09 35.25
N GLN A 409 153.28 38.78 36.27
CA GLN A 409 153.92 39.99 36.81
C GLN A 409 155.02 39.71 37.84
N ALA A 410 155.03 38.53 38.48
CA ALA A 410 155.97 38.19 39.55
C ALA A 410 157.26 37.48 39.08
N ASN A 411 157.40 37.17 37.79
CA ASN A 411 158.53 36.43 37.20
C ASN A 411 158.90 35.14 37.98
N ASP A 412 157.87 34.46 38.50
CA ASP A 412 157.97 33.23 39.29
C ASP A 412 158.00 32.00 38.37
N GLU A 413 159.21 31.54 38.03
CA GLU A 413 159.43 30.34 37.21
C GLU A 413 158.87 29.05 37.85
N GLY A 414 158.67 29.03 39.18
CA GLY A 414 158.06 27.90 39.90
C GLY A 414 156.55 27.77 39.63
N PHE A 415 155.86 28.90 39.49
CA PHE A 415 154.43 28.91 39.17
C PHE A 415 154.16 28.35 37.77
N PHE A 416 154.93 28.75 36.75
CA PHE A 416 154.71 28.32 35.36
C PHE A 416 154.88 26.80 35.17
N SER A 417 155.80 26.18 35.90
CA SER A 417 155.99 24.72 35.91
C SER A 417 154.79 23.98 36.55
N SER A 418 154.17 24.55 37.59
CA SER A 418 152.97 23.97 38.21
C SER A 418 151.67 24.28 37.46
N PHE A 419 151.60 25.45 36.81
CA PHE A 419 150.44 25.94 36.05
C PHE A 419 150.22 25.12 34.78
N ALA A 420 151.30 24.76 34.07
CA ALA A 420 151.24 23.83 32.96
C ALA A 420 150.66 22.47 33.40
N LYS A 421 151.04 21.93 34.57
CA LYS A 421 150.46 20.68 35.09
C LYS A 421 149.00 20.80 35.52
N LYS A 422 148.57 21.95 36.06
CA LYS A 422 147.18 22.19 36.51
C LYS A 422 146.17 22.42 35.37
N ILE A 423 146.59 22.95 34.22
CA ILE A 423 145.69 23.19 33.07
C ILE A 423 145.66 22.01 32.10
N THR A 424 146.72 21.19 32.05
CA THR A 424 146.77 20.05 31.12
C THR A 424 145.85 18.89 31.56
N LEU A 425 145.55 18.74 32.87
CA LEU A 425 144.68 17.66 33.35
C LEU A 425 143.18 17.85 33.02
N PRO A 426 142.59 19.06 33.15
CA PRO A 426 141.19 19.28 32.75
C PRO A 426 140.99 19.34 31.22
N PHE A 427 141.95 19.88 30.46
CA PHE A 427 141.83 19.99 28.99
C PHE A 427 141.89 18.62 28.29
N ARG A 428 142.68 17.65 28.78
CA ARG A 428 142.69 16.29 28.20
C ARG A 428 141.36 15.53 28.39
N LYS A 429 140.62 15.80 29.48
CA LYS A 429 139.27 15.23 29.72
C LYS A 429 138.17 15.87 28.87
N LEU A 430 138.34 17.12 28.43
CA LEU A 430 137.40 17.81 27.55
C LEU A 430 137.56 17.43 26.07
N PHE A 431 138.75 16.95 25.65
CA PHE A 431 139.07 16.61 24.26
C PHE A 431 139.34 15.11 24.01
N GLY A 432 139.16 14.24 25.01
CA GLY A 432 139.09 12.79 24.83
C GLY A 432 140.36 12.12 24.29
N ILE A 433 141.56 12.57 24.70
CA ILE A 433 142.85 11.96 24.32
C ILE A 433 143.43 11.22 25.53
N GLU A 434 143.38 9.88 25.51
CA GLU A 434 144.14 8.98 26.40
C GLU A 434 145.03 8.04 25.55
N ASP A 435 146.20 7.72 26.11
CA ASP A 435 147.12 6.64 25.71
C ASP A 435 146.57 5.27 26.14
#